data_AF-A0A3B0UR60-F1
#
_entry.id   AF-A0A3B0UR60-F1
#
_cell.length_a   1.000
_cell.length_b   1.000
_cell.length_c   1.000
_cell.angle_alpha   90.00
_cell.angle_beta   90.00
_cell.angle_gamma   90.00
#
_symmetry.space_group_name_H-M   'P 1'
#
loop_
_entity.id
_entity.type
_entity.pdbx_description
1 polymer ?
#
loop_
_entity_poly.entity_id
_entity_poly.type
_entity_poly.pdbx_seq_one_letter_code
_entity_poly.pdbx_strand_id
1 'polypeptide(L)'
;MTKKEVLPKTHGPVAGLGRRIFRLSFIVVGMIFFYSCSSPQEGSTIVSGKARFEFLTTSLVRMEYAPSGQFVNTPTVVVQQRSWPKVAVQTTKKDGWLTMQTTHLKVRYRLHSGLFTKGNLSIAWRDSMGSHLWHPTEKDSLNLGGIRYSLDGVRKGYLPKVQPGLLSRSGYFLLDDSHSPVWDSTKIWIVSRPDTNGQDWYFFTYGRNYKKVLSEFARLSGRIPMIPRYVLGAWITDLNFEYFPGTKEVKGKIFKEYNETHLKKEILQFRRNGIPLDILVMDFGWHNYGWQGGYDWSPLIPQPGKFLTWLHAHGIKVSLNDHPGYTYAKGESVLSYQDSRTPEVLKELGRSMPVKPTFKIGLSKNWKFTTGLKEAGTGSKWFSKGFNDSRWKMLQAGITGNGWYFSKNKGGEVWFRKTIKLPKTLPDSLFIVLGRMRKQYALYVNGRKVTHTIPRWFRFNTYANIIPYIKAGENNVIALRIPYQQGGG
;
A
#
# COMPACT_ATOMS: atom_id res chain seq x y z
N MET A 1 6.20 57.09 -45.29
CA MET A 1 5.82 58.52 -45.41
C MET A 1 5.45 59.04 -44.04
N THR A 2 6.23 60.01 -43.60
CA THR A 2 6.11 60.84 -42.40
C THR A 2 4.78 61.58 -42.28
N LYS A 3 4.29 61.77 -41.04
CA LYS A 3 3.71 63.02 -40.48
C LYS A 3 3.03 62.67 -39.14
N LYS A 4 2.98 63.50 -38.11
CA LYS A 4 3.81 64.62 -37.57
C LYS A 4 3.12 64.92 -36.23
N GLU A 5 3.88 65.22 -35.19
CA GLU A 5 3.39 65.78 -33.91
C GLU A 5 2.56 67.04 -34.12
N VAL A 6 1.63 67.34 -33.20
CA VAL A 6 1.46 68.69 -32.64
C VAL A 6 0.89 68.59 -31.20
N LEU A 7 1.70 69.00 -30.22
CA LEU A 7 1.26 69.61 -28.95
C LEU A 7 1.21 71.14 -29.13
N PRO A 8 0.37 71.86 -28.38
CA PRO A 8 0.80 73.11 -27.75
C PRO A 8 0.40 73.15 -26.26
N LYS A 9 1.37 73.38 -25.37
CA LYS A 9 1.87 74.67 -24.83
C LYS A 9 1.09 75.18 -23.60
N THR A 10 1.85 75.24 -22.52
CA THR A 10 1.65 75.91 -21.22
C THR A 10 1.75 77.43 -21.30
N HIS A 11 1.06 78.16 -20.41
CA HIS A 11 1.58 79.28 -19.58
C HIS A 11 0.54 79.66 -18.48
N GLY A 12 0.98 79.83 -17.22
CA GLY A 12 0.17 80.27 -16.06
C GLY A 12 0.12 81.80 -15.92
N PRO A 13 0.17 82.41 -14.70
CA PRO A 13 -0.43 82.11 -13.38
C PRO A 13 -1.37 83.26 -12.92
N VAL A 14 -1.90 83.24 -11.67
CA VAL A 14 -2.07 84.38 -10.71
C VAL A 14 -3.07 84.03 -9.58
N ALA A 15 -2.75 84.54 -8.38
CA ALA A 15 -3.29 84.28 -7.06
C ALA A 15 -4.67 84.91 -6.74
N GLY A 16 -5.32 84.45 -5.65
CA GLY A 16 -6.44 85.17 -5.02
C GLY A 16 -7.14 84.42 -3.88
N LEU A 17 -6.96 84.96 -2.66
CA LEU A 17 -7.50 84.61 -1.34
C LEU A 17 -8.97 84.14 -1.24
N GLY A 18 -9.24 83.24 -0.28
CA GLY A 18 -10.58 83.01 0.29
C GLY A 18 -10.60 82.06 1.49
N ARG A 19 -10.40 82.60 2.71
CA ARG A 19 -10.53 81.89 3.99
C ARG A 19 -11.98 81.42 4.22
N ARG A 20 -12.19 80.14 4.56
CA ARG A 20 -13.29 79.69 5.44
C ARG A 20 -12.78 78.61 6.40
N ILE A 21 -12.83 78.95 7.69
CA ILE A 21 -12.45 78.13 8.83
C ILE A 21 -13.65 77.24 9.17
N PHE A 22 -13.52 75.92 9.04
CA PHE A 22 -14.43 74.96 9.68
C PHE A 22 -13.77 74.47 10.97
N ARG A 23 -14.34 74.86 12.11
CA ARG A 23 -14.03 74.27 13.42
C ARG A 23 -14.71 72.90 13.49
N LEU A 24 -13.94 71.81 13.48
CA LEU A 24 -14.42 70.52 13.97
C LEU A 24 -13.89 70.31 15.38
N SER A 25 -14.81 70.35 16.35
CA SER A 25 -14.57 69.94 17.73
C SER A 25 -14.36 68.42 17.78
N PHE A 26 -13.16 67.98 18.15
CA PHE A 26 -12.91 66.58 18.50
C PHE A 26 -13.33 66.35 19.95
N ILE A 27 -14.43 65.61 20.15
CA ILE A 27 -14.74 64.97 21.43
C ILE A 27 -13.84 63.74 21.54
N VAL A 28 -12.88 63.77 22.46
CA VAL A 28 -12.07 62.61 22.84
C VAL A 28 -12.90 61.75 23.80
N VAL A 29 -13.49 60.66 23.29
CA VAL A 29 -14.01 59.58 24.13
C VAL A 29 -12.86 58.63 24.41
N GLY A 30 -12.36 58.63 25.64
CA GLY A 30 -11.37 57.66 26.11
C GLY A 30 -11.97 56.27 26.19
N MET A 31 -11.70 55.42 25.20
CA MET A 31 -11.87 53.96 25.35
C MET A 31 -10.64 53.40 26.05
N ILE A 32 -10.83 53.02 27.32
CA ILE A 32 -9.89 52.18 28.06
C ILE A 32 -9.89 50.80 27.40
N PHE A 33 -8.90 50.54 26.54
CA PHE A 33 -8.61 49.19 26.06
C PHE A 33 -7.92 48.42 27.19
N PHE A 34 -8.66 47.49 27.79
CA PHE A 34 -8.03 46.42 28.56
C PHE A 34 -7.15 45.60 27.61
N TYR A 35 -5.84 45.81 27.68
CA TYR A 35 -4.84 44.98 27.03
C TYR A 35 -5.02 43.55 27.55
N SER A 36 -5.61 42.68 26.73
CA SER A 36 -5.49 41.24 26.91
C SER A 36 -4.02 40.89 26.73
N CYS A 37 -3.44 40.23 27.72
CA CYS A 37 -2.03 39.86 27.77
C CYS A 37 -1.66 39.00 26.56
N SER A 38 -1.13 39.62 25.50
CA SER A 38 -0.49 38.93 24.39
C SER A 38 0.93 38.59 24.83
N SER A 39 1.15 37.36 25.30
CA SER A 39 2.51 36.85 25.43
C SER A 39 3.00 36.41 24.04
N PRO A 40 4.04 37.03 23.46
CA PRO A 40 4.75 36.42 22.34
C PRO A 40 5.41 35.15 22.87
N GLN A 41 4.87 33.99 22.54
CA GLN A 41 5.57 32.74 22.76
C GLN A 41 6.66 32.65 21.69
N GLU A 42 7.93 32.80 22.09
CA GLU A 42 9.08 32.62 21.21
C GLU A 42 9.24 31.15 20.82
N GLY A 43 8.46 30.70 19.84
CA GLY A 43 8.55 29.34 19.35
C GLY A 43 7.60 29.09 18.20
N SER A 44 8.04 28.28 17.24
CA SER A 44 7.18 27.81 16.13
C SER A 44 6.20 26.73 16.58
N THR A 45 6.30 26.28 17.83
CA THR A 45 5.49 25.20 18.40
C THR A 45 4.67 25.72 19.57
N ILE A 46 3.36 25.56 19.47
CA ILE A 46 2.38 25.95 20.48
C ILE A 46 1.68 24.68 20.97
N VAL A 47 1.70 24.43 22.27
CA VAL A 47 1.05 23.27 22.90
C VAL A 47 -0.13 23.75 23.74
N SER A 48 -1.27 23.08 23.60
CA SER A 48 -2.50 23.35 24.34
C SER A 48 -3.10 22.02 24.82
N GLY A 49 -2.65 21.57 25.99
CA GLY A 49 -3.04 20.27 26.55
C GLY A 49 -2.60 19.14 25.62
N LYS A 50 -3.58 18.40 25.07
CA LYS A 50 -3.36 17.26 24.17
C LYS A 50 -3.20 17.65 22.69
N ALA A 51 -3.26 18.94 22.37
CA ALA A 51 -3.07 19.46 21.03
C ALA A 51 -1.72 20.18 20.89
N ARG A 52 -1.04 19.97 19.76
CA ARG A 52 0.21 20.63 19.37
C ARG A 52 0.08 21.23 17.98
N PHE A 53 0.57 22.45 17.81
CA PHE A 53 0.61 23.18 16.55
C PHE A 53 2.06 23.56 16.28
N GLU A 54 2.63 23.09 15.18
CA GLU A 54 4.03 23.31 14.80
C GLU A 54 4.09 23.96 13.42
N PHE A 55 4.50 25.22 13.37
CA PHE A 55 4.57 26.03 12.15
C PHE A 55 5.93 25.82 11.47
N LEU A 56 5.95 25.02 10.41
CA LEU A 56 7.18 24.68 9.68
C LEU A 56 7.57 25.78 8.69
N THR A 57 6.59 26.47 8.13
CA THR A 57 6.77 27.74 7.43
C THR A 57 5.63 28.69 7.81
N THR A 58 5.69 29.94 7.34
CA THR A 58 4.57 30.86 7.49
C THR A 58 3.29 30.37 6.81
N SER A 59 3.36 29.39 5.91
CA SER A 59 2.23 28.85 5.15
C SER A 59 2.01 27.34 5.32
N LEU A 60 2.76 26.68 6.20
CA LEU A 60 2.69 25.26 6.50
C LEU A 60 2.63 25.06 8.01
N VAL A 61 1.53 24.49 8.49
CA VAL A 61 1.34 24.15 9.90
C VAL A 61 1.05 22.67 10.06
N ARG A 62 1.77 22.02 10.98
CA ARG A 62 1.46 20.71 11.51
C ARG A 62 0.52 20.87 12.71
N MET A 63 -0.51 20.06 12.79
CA MET A 63 -1.50 20.04 13.85
C MET A 63 -1.63 18.61 14.34
N GLU A 64 -1.36 18.38 15.60
CA GLU A 64 -1.38 17.06 16.20
C GLU A 64 -2.29 17.05 17.42
N TYR A 65 -3.16 16.05 17.52
CA TYR A 65 -3.92 15.74 18.72
C TYR A 65 -3.57 14.34 19.19
N ALA A 66 -3.04 14.22 20.40
CA ALA A 66 -2.65 12.96 21.01
C ALA A 66 -3.54 12.67 22.23
N PRO A 67 -4.48 11.70 22.18
CA PRO A 67 -5.32 11.34 23.32
C PRO A 67 -4.52 10.98 24.57
N SER A 68 -3.33 10.40 24.40
CA SER A 68 -2.38 10.06 25.47
C SER A 68 -1.64 11.28 26.06
N GLY A 69 -1.64 12.41 25.35
CA GLY A 69 -0.75 13.54 25.62
C GLY A 69 0.71 13.31 25.17
N GLN A 70 1.03 12.15 24.61
CA GLN A 70 2.35 11.85 24.07
C GLN A 70 2.37 12.09 22.55
N PHE A 71 3.08 13.14 22.14
CA PHE A 71 3.21 13.49 20.74
C PHE A 71 4.21 12.61 20.00
N VAL A 72 3.92 12.29 18.74
CA VAL A 72 4.79 11.52 17.86
C VAL A 72 5.82 12.45 17.23
N ASN A 73 7.08 12.28 17.63
CA ASN A 73 8.21 13.02 17.05
C ASN A 73 8.99 12.21 16.01
N THR A 74 8.86 10.89 16.06
CA THR A 74 9.50 9.96 15.12
C THR A 74 9.06 10.25 13.68
N PRO A 75 9.98 10.28 12.71
CA PRO A 75 9.65 10.35 11.29
C PRO A 75 8.67 9.24 10.88
N THR A 76 7.71 9.59 10.02
CA THR A 76 6.89 8.58 9.34
C THR A 76 7.50 8.23 8.00
N VAL A 77 6.97 7.20 7.36
CA VAL A 77 7.32 6.86 5.96
C VAL A 77 6.96 7.98 4.97
N VAL A 78 6.05 8.89 5.35
CA VAL A 78 5.60 10.01 4.51
C VAL A 78 6.29 11.31 4.88
N VAL A 79 6.43 11.61 6.18
CA VAL A 79 7.01 12.86 6.69
C VAL A 79 8.31 12.56 7.43
N GLN A 80 9.42 12.94 6.78
CA GLN A 80 10.77 12.60 7.23
C GLN A 80 11.47 13.76 7.96
N GLN A 81 11.11 15.01 7.68
CA GLN A 81 11.89 16.19 8.10
C GLN A 81 11.02 17.27 8.75
N ARG A 82 11.18 17.45 10.06
CA ARG A 82 10.46 18.45 10.86
C ARG A 82 11.36 19.54 11.47
N SER A 83 12.67 19.49 11.20
CA SER A 83 13.59 20.57 11.58
C SER A 83 13.57 21.70 10.54
N TRP A 84 12.90 22.81 10.87
CA TRP A 84 12.72 23.98 10.00
C TRP A 84 13.14 25.27 10.72
N PRO A 85 13.48 26.34 9.97
CA PRO A 85 13.78 27.64 10.57
C PRO A 85 12.62 28.14 11.43
N LYS A 86 12.94 28.90 12.49
CA LYS A 86 11.93 29.48 13.37
C LYS A 86 10.97 30.38 12.59
N VAL A 87 9.69 30.10 12.71
CA VAL A 87 8.56 30.90 12.24
C VAL A 87 8.04 31.74 13.40
N ALA A 88 7.86 33.05 13.17
CA ALA A 88 7.20 33.94 14.11
C ALA A 88 5.68 33.68 14.10
N VAL A 89 5.11 33.46 15.29
CA VAL A 89 3.69 33.17 15.48
C VAL A 89 3.14 34.09 16.57
N GLN A 90 2.11 34.86 16.23
CA GLN A 90 1.35 35.64 17.21
C GLN A 90 0.25 34.75 17.81
N THR A 91 0.19 34.68 19.13
CA THR A 91 -0.79 33.87 19.84
C THR A 91 -1.73 34.73 20.68
N THR A 92 -3.02 34.44 20.64
CA THR A 92 -4.02 35.09 21.49
C THR A 92 -4.99 34.05 22.04
N LYS A 93 -5.26 34.12 23.34
CA LYS A 93 -6.29 33.31 24.00
C LYS A 93 -7.44 34.23 24.40
N LYS A 94 -8.63 34.00 23.85
CA LYS A 94 -9.82 34.79 24.14
C LYS A 94 -11.08 33.94 23.96
N ASP A 95 -12.04 34.06 24.88
CA ASP A 95 -13.36 33.39 24.82
C ASP A 95 -13.27 31.87 24.61
N GLY A 96 -12.28 31.21 25.23
CA GLY A 96 -12.03 29.78 25.10
C GLY A 96 -11.39 29.34 23.78
N TRP A 97 -10.98 30.29 22.92
CA TRP A 97 -10.26 30.04 21.68
C TRP A 97 -8.79 30.39 21.77
N LEU A 98 -7.94 29.51 21.26
CA LEU A 98 -6.56 29.80 20.91
C LEU A 98 -6.48 30.20 19.44
N THR A 99 -5.99 31.41 19.17
CA THR A 99 -5.69 31.89 17.82
C THR A 99 -4.19 31.98 17.65
N MET A 100 -3.65 31.38 16.58
CA MET A 100 -2.24 31.36 16.23
C MET A 100 -2.10 31.91 14.80
N GLN A 101 -1.30 32.95 14.62
CA GLN A 101 -1.23 33.68 13.35
C GLN A 101 0.21 33.89 12.90
N THR A 102 0.49 33.56 11.63
CA THR A 102 1.69 33.95 10.90
C THR A 102 1.37 35.08 9.92
N THR A 103 2.33 35.47 9.09
CA THR A 103 2.10 36.41 7.98
C THR A 103 1.17 35.88 6.89
N HIS A 104 0.98 34.56 6.75
CA HIS A 104 0.19 33.97 5.65
C HIS A 104 -1.03 33.16 6.09
N LEU A 105 -1.09 32.67 7.33
CA LEU A 105 -2.23 31.88 7.81
C LEU A 105 -2.58 32.16 9.27
N LYS A 106 -3.84 31.88 9.61
CA LYS A 106 -4.40 31.98 10.95
C LYS A 106 -5.09 30.67 11.30
N VAL A 107 -4.65 30.02 12.36
CA VAL A 107 -5.28 28.82 12.93
C VAL A 107 -6.05 29.21 14.18
N ARG A 108 -7.30 28.73 14.30
CA ARG A 108 -8.11 28.86 15.51
C ARG A 108 -8.48 27.49 16.04
N TYR A 109 -8.25 27.25 17.32
CA TYR A 109 -8.60 26.01 18.00
C TYR A 109 -9.35 26.29 19.30
N ARG A 110 -10.45 25.58 19.54
CA ARG A 110 -11.19 25.67 20.81
C ARG A 110 -10.42 24.90 21.88
N LEU A 111 -10.04 25.57 22.95
CA LEU A 111 -9.23 24.97 24.01
C LEU A 111 -9.95 23.75 24.62
N HIS A 112 -9.18 22.70 24.94
CA HIS A 112 -9.66 21.47 25.59
C HIS A 112 -10.80 20.73 24.85
N SER A 113 -10.92 20.93 23.53
CA SER A 113 -12.07 20.42 22.77
C SER A 113 -11.87 19.07 22.05
N GLY A 114 -10.72 18.44 22.23
CA GLY A 114 -10.45 17.09 21.74
C GLY A 114 -9.92 17.03 20.31
N LEU A 115 -10.24 15.94 19.61
CA LEU A 115 -9.91 15.74 18.19
C LEU A 115 -10.36 16.94 17.36
N PHE A 116 -9.60 17.27 16.32
CA PHE A 116 -9.91 18.32 15.35
C PHE A 116 -11.16 17.96 14.54
N THR A 117 -12.14 18.85 14.59
CA THR A 117 -13.45 18.76 13.96
C THR A 117 -13.83 20.10 13.34
N LYS A 118 -14.87 20.10 12.50
CA LYS A 118 -15.43 21.34 11.93
C LYS A 118 -15.84 22.37 12.98
N GLY A 119 -16.24 21.92 14.18
CA GLY A 119 -16.74 22.80 15.24
C GLY A 119 -15.67 23.39 16.16
N ASN A 120 -14.42 22.91 16.08
CA ASN A 120 -13.37 23.32 17.02
C ASN A 120 -12.05 23.74 16.39
N LEU A 121 -11.86 23.55 15.08
CA LEU A 121 -10.66 23.96 14.36
C LEU A 121 -11.07 24.71 13.07
N SER A 122 -10.41 25.84 12.80
CA SER A 122 -10.48 26.50 11.50
C SER A 122 -9.16 27.11 11.09
N ILE A 123 -8.93 27.19 9.78
CA ILE A 123 -7.73 27.79 9.19
C ILE A 123 -8.16 28.83 8.17
N ALA A 124 -7.70 30.06 8.34
CA ALA A 124 -7.93 31.15 7.41
C ALA A 124 -6.62 31.60 6.76
N TRP A 125 -6.67 31.94 5.48
CA TRP A 125 -5.55 32.53 4.75
C TRP A 125 -6.07 33.52 3.71
N ARG A 126 -5.17 34.32 3.14
CA ARG A 126 -5.47 35.24 2.05
C ARG A 126 -4.47 35.03 0.91
N ASP A 127 -4.97 35.00 -0.30
CA ASP A 127 -4.16 34.96 -1.52
C ASP A 127 -4.71 35.90 -2.60
N SER A 128 -4.22 35.77 -3.84
CA SER A 128 -4.65 36.61 -4.96
C SER A 128 -6.12 36.41 -5.36
N MET A 129 -6.78 35.34 -4.89
CA MET A 129 -8.21 35.05 -5.15
C MET A 129 -9.12 35.54 -4.03
N GLY A 130 -8.54 36.03 -2.91
CA GLY A 130 -9.29 36.59 -1.80
C GLY A 130 -8.98 35.93 -0.46
N SER A 131 -9.91 36.09 0.48
CA SER A 131 -9.85 35.49 1.81
C SER A 131 -10.52 34.12 1.79
N HIS A 132 -9.90 33.16 2.45
CA HIS A 132 -10.37 31.78 2.53
C HIS A 132 -10.52 31.35 3.98
N LEU A 133 -11.44 30.43 4.23
CA LEU A 133 -11.67 29.80 5.52
C LEU A 133 -11.93 28.32 5.27
N TRP A 134 -11.15 27.47 5.93
CA TRP A 134 -11.26 26.03 5.85
C TRP A 134 -11.59 25.44 7.24
N HIS A 135 -12.40 24.40 7.23
CA HIS A 135 -12.67 23.55 8.39
C HIS A 135 -12.38 22.08 8.08
N PRO A 136 -12.06 21.27 9.11
CA PRO A 136 -11.93 19.82 8.95
C PRO A 136 -13.11 19.18 8.23
N THR A 137 -12.82 18.15 7.44
CA THR A 137 -13.76 17.37 6.59
C THR A 137 -14.31 18.08 5.35
N GLU A 138 -13.98 19.37 5.14
CA GLU A 138 -14.36 20.06 3.90
C GLU A 138 -13.67 19.43 2.68
N LYS A 139 -14.48 19.14 1.65
CA LYS A 139 -14.00 18.56 0.39
C LYS A 139 -13.49 19.67 -0.53
N ASP A 140 -12.33 19.44 -1.11
CA ASP A 140 -11.76 20.31 -2.13
C ASP A 140 -12.28 19.90 -3.52
N SER A 141 -13.28 20.60 -4.03
CA SER A 141 -13.87 20.36 -5.35
C SER A 141 -12.96 20.79 -6.51
N LEU A 142 -11.89 21.54 -6.23
CA LEU A 142 -10.95 22.02 -7.24
C LEU A 142 -9.57 21.35 -7.17
N ASN A 143 -9.47 20.24 -6.43
CA ASN A 143 -8.28 19.42 -6.36
C ASN A 143 -7.93 18.83 -7.73
N LEU A 144 -6.66 18.84 -8.11
CA LEU A 144 -6.19 18.34 -9.41
C LEU A 144 -5.92 16.82 -9.42
N GLY A 145 -6.16 16.15 -8.29
CA GLY A 145 -5.93 14.72 -8.13
C GLY A 145 -4.48 14.40 -7.74
N GLY A 146 -4.33 13.23 -7.11
CA GLY A 146 -3.05 12.65 -6.73
C GLY A 146 -2.52 11.65 -7.75
N ILE A 147 -1.47 10.94 -7.34
CA ILE A 147 -0.85 9.88 -8.14
C ILE A 147 -1.61 8.55 -8.00
N ARG A 148 -1.46 7.69 -9.01
CA ARG A 148 -1.87 6.29 -8.95
C ARG A 148 -0.62 5.43 -8.74
N TYR A 149 -0.74 4.40 -7.91
CA TYR A 149 0.33 3.42 -7.76
C TYR A 149 0.39 2.45 -8.95
N SER A 150 -0.73 2.19 -9.65
CA SER A 150 -0.76 1.39 -10.88
C SER A 150 -1.81 1.88 -11.88
N LEU A 151 -1.64 1.46 -13.14
CA LEU A 151 -2.63 1.62 -14.21
C LEU A 151 -3.62 0.45 -14.28
N ASP A 152 -3.61 -0.45 -13.30
CA ASP A 152 -4.53 -1.58 -13.29
C ASP A 152 -5.98 -1.11 -13.27
N GLY A 153 -6.80 -1.73 -14.11
CA GLY A 153 -8.21 -1.38 -14.27
C GLY A 153 -8.47 -0.12 -15.11
N VAL A 154 -7.44 0.54 -15.64
CA VAL A 154 -7.62 1.57 -16.68
C VAL A 154 -8.08 0.91 -17.97
N ARG A 155 -9.11 1.49 -18.60
CA ARG A 155 -9.64 1.04 -19.90
C ARG A 155 -10.18 2.23 -20.68
N LYS A 156 -10.44 2.04 -21.98
CA LYS A 156 -10.99 3.09 -22.84
C LYS A 156 -12.23 3.72 -22.19
N GLY A 157 -12.21 5.04 -22.02
CA GLY A 157 -13.32 5.80 -21.42
C GLY A 157 -13.46 5.68 -19.89
N TYR A 158 -12.56 4.98 -19.21
CA TYR A 158 -12.58 4.85 -17.75
C TYR A 158 -11.18 4.98 -17.16
N LEU A 159 -10.95 6.12 -16.53
CA LEU A 159 -9.89 6.30 -15.56
C LEU A 159 -10.53 6.13 -14.18
N PRO A 160 -10.04 5.22 -13.31
CA PRO A 160 -10.60 5.12 -11.98
C PRO A 160 -10.47 6.46 -11.21
N LYS A 161 -11.14 6.61 -10.07
CA LYS A 161 -11.00 7.83 -9.25
C LYS A 161 -9.65 7.87 -8.54
N VAL A 162 -8.92 8.97 -8.66
CA VAL A 162 -7.68 9.22 -7.90
C VAL A 162 -8.03 9.86 -6.57
N GLN A 163 -7.24 9.59 -5.53
CA GLN A 163 -7.36 10.31 -4.27
C GLN A 163 -6.94 11.78 -4.47
N PRO A 164 -7.37 12.70 -3.60
CA PRO A 164 -6.87 14.08 -3.62
C PRO A 164 -5.35 14.13 -3.57
N GLY A 165 -4.75 15.01 -4.38
CA GLY A 165 -3.32 15.24 -4.44
C GLY A 165 -2.91 16.59 -3.86
N LEU A 166 -1.59 16.79 -3.77
CA LEU A 166 -0.97 18.01 -3.24
C LEU A 166 -1.44 19.29 -3.97
N LEU A 167 -1.73 19.20 -5.27
CA LEU A 167 -2.02 20.35 -6.12
C LEU A 167 -3.53 20.57 -6.25
N SER A 168 -3.96 21.80 -5.98
CA SER A 168 -5.35 22.23 -6.03
C SER A 168 -5.47 23.64 -6.58
N ARG A 169 -6.56 23.92 -7.31
CA ARG A 169 -6.89 25.29 -7.69
C ARG A 169 -7.46 26.11 -6.51
N SER A 170 -7.86 25.46 -5.42
CA SER A 170 -8.25 26.11 -4.16
C SER A 170 -7.05 26.65 -3.38
N GLY A 171 -5.81 26.28 -3.76
CA GLY A 171 -4.60 26.85 -3.20
C GLY A 171 -4.19 26.35 -1.82
N TYR A 172 -4.73 25.21 -1.38
CA TYR A 172 -4.36 24.54 -0.14
C TYR A 172 -4.27 23.02 -0.31
N PHE A 173 -3.67 22.35 0.66
CA PHE A 173 -3.68 20.89 0.77
C PHE A 173 -3.62 20.47 2.23
N LEU A 174 -4.41 19.45 2.60
CA LEU A 174 -4.32 18.77 3.89
C LEU A 174 -3.71 17.39 3.67
N LEU A 175 -2.52 17.16 4.23
CA LEU A 175 -1.95 15.84 4.39
C LEU A 175 -2.37 15.27 5.74
N ASP A 176 -3.01 14.10 5.72
CA ASP A 176 -3.28 13.31 6.93
C ASP A 176 -2.22 12.22 7.10
N ASP A 177 -1.35 12.37 8.10
CA ASP A 177 -0.25 11.45 8.43
C ASP A 177 -0.56 10.62 9.70
N SER A 178 -1.82 10.62 10.16
CA SER A 178 -2.25 10.04 11.45
C SER A 178 -2.07 8.52 11.52
N HIS A 179 -2.03 7.84 10.38
CA HIS A 179 -1.99 6.38 10.30
C HIS A 179 -0.74 5.83 9.61
N SER A 180 0.19 6.69 9.21
CA SER A 180 1.42 6.27 8.57
C SER A 180 2.33 5.52 9.57
N PRO A 181 2.95 4.40 9.15
CA PRO A 181 4.02 3.75 9.91
C PRO A 181 5.16 4.72 10.24
N VAL A 182 5.82 4.47 11.37
CA VAL A 182 6.97 5.26 11.83
C VAL A 182 8.28 4.52 11.58
N TRP A 183 9.37 5.25 11.40
CA TRP A 183 10.70 4.68 11.31
C TRP A 183 11.22 4.25 12.70
N ASP A 184 11.65 3.00 12.83
CA ASP A 184 12.38 2.50 13.98
C ASP A 184 13.88 2.48 13.66
N SER A 185 14.60 3.46 14.19
CA SER A 185 16.05 3.58 13.98
C SER A 185 16.84 2.39 14.54
N THR A 186 16.31 1.67 15.54
CA THR A 186 16.99 0.50 16.13
C THR A 186 16.87 -0.72 15.24
N LYS A 187 15.76 -0.83 14.50
CA LYS A 187 15.52 -1.93 13.55
C LYS A 187 15.90 -1.60 12.12
N ILE A 188 16.24 -0.34 11.84
CA ILE A 188 16.44 0.20 10.49
C ILE A 188 15.25 -0.17 9.58
N TRP A 189 14.04 -0.12 10.15
CA TRP A 189 12.82 -0.58 9.50
C TRP A 189 11.60 0.18 9.99
N ILE A 190 10.52 0.08 9.23
CA ILE A 190 9.24 0.71 9.58
C ILE A 190 8.48 -0.15 10.59
N VAL A 191 7.82 0.48 11.55
CA VAL A 191 6.96 -0.17 12.55
C VAL A 191 5.61 0.51 12.62
N SER A 192 4.62 -0.20 13.16
CA SER A 192 3.30 0.39 13.43
C SER A 192 3.43 1.65 14.30
N ARG A 193 2.67 2.69 13.98
CA ARG A 193 2.59 3.91 14.78
C ARG A 193 2.05 3.56 16.18
N PRO A 194 2.67 4.04 17.28
CA PRO A 194 2.26 3.69 18.65
C PRO A 194 0.84 4.13 19.04
N ASP A 195 0.39 5.31 18.58
CA ASP A 195 -0.95 5.84 18.83
C ASP A 195 -1.71 5.96 17.50
N THR A 196 -2.78 5.18 17.36
CA THR A 196 -3.64 5.19 16.16
C THR A 196 -4.96 5.95 16.37
N ASN A 197 -5.20 6.46 17.58
CA ASN A 197 -6.45 7.14 17.94
C ASN A 197 -6.32 8.68 17.90
N GLY A 198 -5.10 9.18 17.65
CA GLY A 198 -4.83 10.60 17.47
C GLY A 198 -4.99 11.12 16.04
N GLN A 199 -4.65 12.39 15.85
CA GLN A 199 -4.57 13.06 14.55
C GLN A 199 -3.20 13.69 14.39
N ASP A 200 -2.62 13.63 13.19
CA ASP A 200 -1.33 14.24 12.83
C ASP A 200 -1.43 14.78 11.40
N TRP A 201 -1.77 16.08 11.29
CA TRP A 201 -2.18 16.73 10.06
C TRP A 201 -1.19 17.82 9.65
N TYR A 202 -0.96 17.98 8.34
CA TYR A 202 -0.15 19.07 7.79
C TYR A 202 -1.00 19.85 6.80
N PHE A 203 -1.17 21.15 7.06
CA PHE A 203 -1.96 22.03 6.22
C PHE A 203 -1.05 23.01 5.48
N PHE A 204 -1.08 22.92 4.15
CA PHE A 204 -0.34 23.77 3.24
C PHE A 204 -1.26 24.85 2.68
N THR A 205 -0.78 26.09 2.63
CA THR A 205 -1.39 27.19 1.86
C THR A 205 -0.39 27.72 0.85
N TYR A 206 -0.78 27.81 -0.41
CA TYR A 206 0.14 28.17 -1.49
C TYR A 206 -0.51 28.95 -2.63
N GLY A 207 -1.83 29.12 -2.64
CA GLY A 207 -2.55 29.81 -3.70
C GLY A 207 -2.24 29.20 -5.07
N ARG A 208 -1.57 29.94 -5.95
CA ARG A 208 -1.13 29.45 -7.28
C ARG A 208 0.36 29.13 -7.36
N ASN A 209 1.11 29.20 -6.25
CA ASN A 209 2.54 28.91 -6.25
C ASN A 209 2.81 27.40 -6.11
N TYR A 210 2.51 26.65 -7.17
CA TYR A 210 2.68 25.19 -7.21
C TYR A 210 4.14 24.75 -7.05
N LYS A 211 5.10 25.54 -7.54
CA LYS A 211 6.53 25.25 -7.36
C LYS A 211 6.94 25.29 -5.90
N LYS A 212 6.43 26.27 -5.14
CA LYS A 212 6.69 26.38 -3.70
C LYS A 212 6.15 25.16 -2.94
N VAL A 213 4.88 24.77 -3.14
CA VAL A 213 4.32 23.63 -2.39
C VAL A 213 5.01 22.31 -2.73
N LEU A 214 5.40 22.10 -3.99
CA LEU A 214 6.20 20.93 -4.38
C LEU A 214 7.57 20.93 -3.68
N SER A 215 8.22 22.08 -3.58
CA SER A 215 9.49 22.23 -2.87
C SER A 215 9.35 22.02 -1.36
N GLU A 216 8.31 22.59 -0.73
CA GLU A 216 8.01 22.39 0.69
C GLU A 216 7.69 20.93 1.00
N PHE A 217 6.87 20.29 0.18
CA PHE A 217 6.53 18.87 0.32
C PHE A 217 7.76 17.98 0.14
N ALA A 218 8.60 18.22 -0.87
CA ALA A 218 9.86 17.48 -1.03
C ALA A 218 10.82 17.70 0.16
N ARG A 219 10.87 18.91 0.73
CA ARG A 219 11.66 19.15 1.95
C ARG A 219 11.10 18.39 3.14
N LEU A 220 9.78 18.34 3.30
CA LEU A 220 9.07 17.65 4.40
C LEU A 220 9.20 16.12 4.31
N SER A 221 8.98 15.57 3.10
CA SER A 221 8.86 14.13 2.86
C SER A 221 10.16 13.45 2.46
N GLY A 222 11.20 14.22 2.14
CA GLY A 222 12.48 13.70 1.65
C GLY A 222 12.73 14.17 0.22
N ARG A 223 13.95 14.67 -0.02
CA ARG A 223 14.33 15.16 -1.34
C ARG A 223 14.32 14.02 -2.35
N ILE A 224 13.85 14.31 -3.55
CA ILE A 224 13.91 13.38 -4.68
C ILE A 224 15.41 13.22 -5.04
N PRO A 225 15.99 12.02 -4.95
CA PRO A 225 17.39 11.82 -5.30
C PRO A 225 17.60 12.03 -6.79
N MET A 226 18.76 12.53 -7.17
CA MET A 226 19.17 12.53 -8.57
C MET A 226 19.30 11.10 -9.05
N ILE A 227 18.68 10.80 -10.20
CA ILE A 227 18.84 9.51 -10.84
C ILE A 227 20.20 9.44 -11.55
N PRO A 228 20.84 8.26 -11.60
CA PRO A 228 22.00 8.06 -12.45
C PRO A 228 21.67 8.37 -13.91
N ARG A 229 22.59 9.04 -14.64
CA ARG A 229 22.33 9.49 -16.03
C ARG A 229 21.87 8.37 -16.97
N TYR A 230 22.40 7.16 -16.81
CA TYR A 230 22.08 6.00 -17.65
C TYR A 230 20.59 5.57 -17.55
N VAL A 231 19.87 5.95 -16.48
CA VAL A 231 18.43 5.68 -16.31
C VAL A 231 17.60 6.40 -17.39
N LEU A 232 18.12 7.50 -17.96
CA LEU A 232 17.49 8.25 -19.05
C LEU A 232 17.81 7.67 -20.44
N GLY A 233 18.61 6.62 -20.51
CA GLY A 233 18.97 5.92 -21.74
C GLY A 233 17.89 4.94 -22.21
N ALA A 234 18.23 4.11 -23.20
CA ALA A 234 17.31 3.08 -23.69
C ALA A 234 17.34 1.83 -22.79
N TRP A 235 16.15 1.27 -22.54
CA TRP A 235 15.95 0.06 -21.75
C TRP A 235 15.40 -1.04 -22.65
N ILE A 236 15.92 -2.25 -22.48
CA ILE A 236 15.29 -3.47 -22.99
C ILE A 236 14.98 -4.40 -21.83
N THR A 237 13.84 -5.06 -21.91
CA THR A 237 13.47 -6.14 -20.99
C THR A 237 13.50 -7.45 -21.75
N ASP A 238 14.17 -8.44 -21.18
CA ASP A 238 14.19 -9.80 -21.69
C ASP A 238 14.10 -10.82 -20.53
N LEU A 239 14.10 -12.11 -20.82
CA LEU A 239 13.76 -13.19 -19.87
C LEU A 239 12.34 -13.04 -19.28
N ASN A 240 11.42 -12.44 -20.03
CA ASN A 240 10.04 -12.14 -19.62
C ASN A 240 9.06 -13.32 -19.71
N PHE A 241 9.58 -14.55 -19.88
CA PHE A 241 8.76 -15.75 -19.84
C PHE A 241 8.60 -16.26 -18.41
N GLU A 242 7.41 -16.77 -18.09
CA GLU A 242 7.19 -17.42 -16.80
C GLU A 242 7.99 -18.74 -16.73
N TYR A 243 9.12 -18.69 -16.02
CA TYR A 243 9.98 -19.83 -15.75
C TYR A 243 9.40 -20.67 -14.60
N PHE A 244 8.94 -21.86 -14.93
CA PHE A 244 8.49 -22.83 -13.94
C PHE A 244 9.47 -24.01 -13.88
N PRO A 245 10.29 -24.10 -12.81
CA PRO A 245 11.25 -25.19 -12.66
C PRO A 245 10.60 -26.56 -12.88
N GLY A 246 11.15 -27.32 -13.81
CA GLY A 246 10.75 -28.71 -14.05
C GLY A 246 9.49 -28.92 -14.91
N THR A 247 8.87 -27.86 -15.45
CA THR A 247 7.76 -28.02 -16.42
C THR A 247 8.24 -28.56 -17.77
N LYS A 248 7.32 -29.04 -18.60
CA LYS A 248 7.66 -29.61 -19.91
C LYS A 248 8.13 -28.53 -20.87
N GLU A 249 7.54 -27.34 -20.78
CA GLU A 249 7.78 -26.16 -21.60
C GLU A 249 9.24 -25.72 -21.44
N VAL A 250 9.71 -25.57 -20.20
CA VAL A 250 11.09 -25.19 -19.87
C VAL A 250 12.13 -26.21 -20.35
N LYS A 251 11.74 -27.47 -20.56
CA LYS A 251 12.62 -28.50 -21.12
C LYS A 251 12.72 -28.45 -22.65
N GLY A 252 11.84 -27.68 -23.30
CA GLY A 252 11.81 -27.49 -24.74
C GLY A 252 13.07 -26.80 -25.27
N LYS A 253 13.40 -27.08 -26.54
CA LYS A 253 14.60 -26.55 -27.20
C LYS A 253 14.68 -25.02 -27.17
N ILE A 254 13.57 -24.35 -27.47
CA ILE A 254 13.47 -22.88 -27.52
C ILE A 254 13.87 -22.25 -26.17
N PHE A 255 13.39 -22.81 -25.05
CA PHE A 255 13.72 -22.29 -23.71
C PHE A 255 15.18 -22.52 -23.32
N LYS A 256 15.82 -23.57 -23.84
CA LYS A 256 17.26 -23.80 -23.63
C LYS A 256 18.15 -22.83 -24.39
N GLU A 257 17.66 -22.28 -25.51
CA GLU A 257 18.36 -21.26 -26.29
C GLU A 257 18.27 -19.88 -25.62
N TYR A 258 17.27 -19.67 -24.78
CA TYR A 258 17.02 -18.44 -24.03
C TYR A 258 17.89 -18.35 -22.77
N ASN A 259 19.18 -18.07 -22.96
CA ASN A 259 20.21 -18.13 -21.91
C ASN A 259 21.24 -16.99 -21.99
N GLU A 260 22.29 -17.05 -21.16
CA GLU A 260 23.38 -16.07 -21.16
C GLU A 260 23.95 -15.75 -22.56
N THR A 261 24.09 -16.76 -23.43
CA THR A 261 24.62 -16.57 -24.79
C THR A 261 23.65 -15.79 -25.68
N HIS A 262 22.35 -16.02 -25.54
CA HIS A 262 21.32 -15.27 -26.24
C HIS A 262 21.39 -13.78 -25.89
N LEU A 263 21.42 -13.47 -24.59
CA LEU A 263 21.52 -12.09 -24.11
C LEU A 263 22.79 -11.41 -24.63
N LYS A 264 23.95 -12.09 -24.60
CA LYS A 264 25.18 -11.55 -25.19
C LYS A 264 25.03 -11.26 -26.69
N LYS A 265 24.41 -12.17 -27.45
CA LYS A 265 24.17 -12.00 -28.89
C LYS A 265 23.29 -10.79 -29.17
N GLU A 266 22.23 -10.60 -28.37
CA GLU A 266 21.33 -9.46 -28.48
C GLU A 266 22.08 -8.14 -28.22
N ILE A 267 22.83 -8.03 -27.11
CA ILE A 267 23.64 -6.84 -26.81
C ILE A 267 24.64 -6.54 -27.93
N LEU A 268 25.33 -7.57 -28.45
CA LEU A 268 26.25 -7.40 -29.58
C LEU A 268 25.52 -6.99 -30.86
N GLN A 269 24.25 -7.36 -31.04
CA GLN A 269 23.45 -6.91 -32.18
C GLN A 269 23.10 -5.42 -32.05
N PHE A 270 22.70 -4.94 -30.87
CA PHE A 270 22.52 -3.50 -30.63
C PHE A 270 23.79 -2.71 -30.98
N ARG A 271 24.94 -3.18 -30.48
CA ARG A 271 26.24 -2.53 -30.74
C ARG A 271 26.61 -2.54 -32.22
N ARG A 272 26.49 -3.68 -32.91
CA ARG A 272 26.80 -3.80 -34.35
C ARG A 272 25.92 -2.93 -35.23
N ASN A 273 24.67 -2.69 -34.83
CA ASN A 273 23.74 -1.86 -35.58
C ASN A 273 23.79 -0.37 -35.17
N GLY A 274 24.70 0.02 -34.26
CA GLY A 274 24.80 1.40 -33.79
C GLY A 274 23.57 1.87 -32.99
N ILE A 275 22.79 0.95 -32.42
CA ILE A 275 21.59 1.27 -31.64
C ILE A 275 22.01 1.44 -30.17
N PRO A 276 21.80 2.63 -29.56
CA PRO A 276 22.12 2.86 -28.16
C PRO A 276 21.29 1.95 -27.25
N LEU A 277 21.94 1.41 -26.22
CA LEU A 277 21.29 0.62 -25.18
C LEU A 277 22.10 0.76 -23.90
N ASP A 278 21.44 1.15 -22.81
CA ASP A 278 22.06 1.44 -21.53
C ASP A 278 21.66 0.42 -20.47
N ILE A 279 20.43 -0.09 -20.50
CA ILE A 279 19.91 -1.00 -19.47
C ILE A 279 19.32 -2.27 -20.08
N LEU A 280 19.76 -3.41 -19.53
CA LEU A 280 19.11 -4.70 -19.67
C LEU A 280 18.34 -5.01 -18.38
N VAL A 281 17.02 -5.09 -18.47
CA VAL A 281 16.16 -5.64 -17.44
C VAL A 281 16.04 -7.14 -17.68
N MET A 282 16.54 -7.93 -16.73
CA MET A 282 16.27 -9.37 -16.71
C MET A 282 15.02 -9.60 -15.87
N ASP A 283 13.96 -9.97 -16.56
CA ASP A 283 12.67 -10.26 -15.96
C ASP A 283 12.65 -11.68 -15.35
N PHE A 284 11.47 -12.18 -15.03
CA PHE A 284 11.19 -13.43 -14.30
C PHE A 284 12.17 -14.61 -14.47
N GLY A 285 12.70 -14.86 -15.66
CA GLY A 285 13.65 -15.96 -15.93
C GLY A 285 15.06 -15.80 -15.32
N TRP A 286 15.38 -14.66 -14.68
CA TRP A 286 16.71 -14.44 -14.10
C TRP A 286 16.99 -15.33 -12.87
N HIS A 287 15.94 -15.70 -12.11
CA HIS A 287 16.05 -16.47 -10.87
C HIS A 287 15.36 -17.84 -10.95
N ASN A 288 15.81 -18.78 -10.10
CA ASN A 288 15.50 -20.19 -10.26
C ASN A 288 14.14 -20.65 -9.71
N TYR A 289 13.33 -19.78 -9.12
CA TYR A 289 12.14 -20.20 -8.37
C TYR A 289 10.83 -19.58 -8.87
N GLY A 290 10.90 -18.69 -9.88
CA GLY A 290 9.72 -18.02 -10.44
C GLY A 290 8.79 -17.48 -9.37
N TRP A 291 7.51 -17.82 -9.43
CA TRP A 291 6.50 -17.32 -8.48
C TRP A 291 6.74 -17.76 -7.02
N GLN A 292 7.55 -18.80 -6.78
CA GLN A 292 7.93 -19.18 -5.41
C GLN A 292 8.96 -18.22 -4.80
N GLY A 293 9.51 -17.30 -5.60
CA GLY A 293 10.47 -16.29 -5.19
C GLY A 293 11.81 -16.87 -4.76
N GLY A 294 12.78 -16.00 -4.61
CA GLY A 294 14.16 -16.36 -4.28
C GLY A 294 15.12 -15.71 -5.26
N TYR A 295 16.38 -15.78 -4.88
CA TYR A 295 17.45 -14.98 -5.43
C TYR A 295 18.59 -15.86 -5.99
N ASP A 296 18.47 -17.19 -5.95
CA ASP A 296 19.37 -18.06 -6.70
C ASP A 296 19.23 -17.81 -8.19
N TRP A 297 20.37 -17.65 -8.86
CA TRP A 297 20.40 -17.46 -10.30
C TRP A 297 19.83 -18.66 -11.04
N SER A 298 19.08 -18.38 -12.09
CA SER A 298 18.61 -19.40 -13.01
C SER A 298 19.80 -20.16 -13.63
N PRO A 299 19.69 -21.49 -13.84
CA PRO A 299 20.69 -22.27 -14.57
C PRO A 299 20.97 -21.77 -15.99
N LEU A 300 20.10 -20.91 -16.54
CA LEU A 300 20.29 -20.22 -17.82
C LEU A 300 21.44 -19.20 -17.77
N ILE A 301 21.85 -18.78 -16.57
CA ILE A 301 22.96 -17.86 -16.30
C ILE A 301 23.93 -18.58 -15.34
N PRO A 302 24.70 -19.56 -15.82
CA PRO A 302 25.52 -20.41 -14.96
C PRO A 302 26.69 -19.68 -14.29
N GLN A 303 27.14 -18.55 -14.87
CA GLN A 303 28.27 -17.76 -14.37
C GLN A 303 27.87 -16.30 -14.21
N PRO A 304 26.91 -15.99 -13.30
CA PRO A 304 26.29 -14.67 -13.22
C PRO A 304 27.29 -13.55 -12.96
N GLY A 305 28.31 -13.77 -12.12
CA GLY A 305 29.37 -12.78 -11.89
C GLY A 305 30.16 -12.43 -13.16
N LYS A 306 30.51 -13.43 -13.99
CA LYS A 306 31.20 -13.19 -15.27
C LYS A 306 30.29 -12.53 -16.29
N PHE A 307 29.01 -12.92 -16.31
CA PHE A 307 28.03 -12.31 -17.19
C PHE A 307 27.79 -10.83 -16.87
N LEU A 308 27.59 -10.49 -15.59
CA LEU A 308 27.45 -9.09 -15.15
C LEU A 308 28.70 -8.27 -15.47
N THR A 309 29.89 -8.85 -15.27
CA THR A 309 31.16 -8.21 -15.66
C THR A 309 31.21 -7.93 -17.16
N TRP A 310 30.80 -8.90 -17.98
CA TRP A 310 30.74 -8.75 -19.44
C TRP A 310 29.74 -7.66 -19.85
N LEU A 311 28.55 -7.61 -19.25
CA LEU A 311 27.55 -6.58 -19.52
C LEU A 311 28.09 -5.19 -19.19
N HIS A 312 28.70 -5.02 -18.02
CA HIS A 312 29.33 -3.76 -17.62
C HIS A 312 30.44 -3.33 -18.59
N ALA A 313 31.27 -4.27 -19.06
CA ALA A 313 32.31 -3.99 -20.05
C ALA A 313 31.73 -3.52 -21.41
N HIS A 314 30.48 -3.88 -21.72
CA HIS A 314 29.76 -3.41 -22.92
C HIS A 314 28.90 -2.17 -22.65
N GLY A 315 29.05 -1.52 -21.49
CA GLY A 315 28.32 -0.31 -21.11
C GLY A 315 26.87 -0.57 -20.71
N ILE A 316 26.49 -1.82 -20.42
CA ILE A 316 25.13 -2.20 -20.02
C ILE A 316 25.02 -2.22 -18.50
N LYS A 317 24.04 -1.49 -17.96
CA LYS A 317 23.57 -1.60 -16.58
C LYS A 317 22.46 -2.65 -16.49
N VAL A 318 22.36 -3.28 -15.34
CA VAL A 318 21.47 -4.43 -15.16
C VAL A 318 20.42 -4.11 -14.11
N SER A 319 19.16 -4.40 -14.43
CA SER A 319 18.06 -4.44 -13.46
C SER A 319 17.53 -5.87 -13.39
N LEU A 320 17.28 -6.36 -12.18
CA LEU A 320 16.63 -7.65 -11.96
C LEU A 320 15.19 -7.39 -11.53
N ASN A 321 14.24 -8.10 -12.13
CA ASN A 321 12.86 -8.06 -11.66
C ASN A 321 12.77 -8.68 -10.25
N ASP A 322 11.97 -8.10 -9.36
CA ASP A 322 11.65 -8.71 -8.08
C ASP A 322 10.15 -8.54 -7.77
N HIS A 323 9.59 -9.49 -7.02
CA HIS A 323 8.16 -9.58 -6.72
C HIS A 323 7.88 -9.78 -5.21
N PRO A 324 8.28 -8.84 -4.33
CA PRO A 324 8.20 -9.00 -2.88
C PRO A 324 6.76 -8.93 -2.29
N GLY A 325 5.70 -8.82 -3.10
CA GLY A 325 4.35 -8.45 -2.65
C GLY A 325 3.20 -9.39 -3.01
N TYR A 326 3.39 -10.33 -3.93
CA TYR A 326 2.34 -11.25 -4.34
C TYR A 326 2.34 -12.47 -3.41
N THR A 327 1.92 -12.33 -2.16
CA THR A 327 2.06 -13.43 -1.19
C THR A 327 0.83 -14.32 -1.06
N TYR A 328 1.07 -15.64 -1.14
CA TYR A 328 0.26 -16.81 -0.75
C TYR A 328 -1.06 -17.11 -1.48
N ALA A 329 -1.70 -16.14 -2.14
CA ALA A 329 -3.03 -16.34 -2.75
C ALA A 329 -2.99 -17.30 -3.97
N LYS A 330 -1.83 -17.43 -4.61
CA LYS A 330 -1.64 -18.34 -5.75
C LYS A 330 -0.54 -19.37 -5.53
N GLY A 331 -0.02 -19.49 -4.30
CA GLY A 331 1.20 -20.25 -4.03
C GLY A 331 2.49 -19.47 -4.29
N GLU A 332 2.35 -18.16 -4.48
CA GLU A 332 3.46 -17.23 -4.66
C GLU A 332 4.14 -16.90 -3.31
N SER A 333 5.47 -16.76 -3.31
CA SER A 333 6.30 -16.42 -2.16
C SER A 333 7.43 -15.49 -2.59
N VAL A 334 7.96 -14.69 -1.67
CA VAL A 334 9.12 -13.82 -1.92
C VAL A 334 10.42 -14.63 -1.87
N LEU A 335 10.42 -15.70 -1.09
CA LEU A 335 11.59 -16.53 -0.84
C LEU A 335 11.17 -18.00 -0.79
N SER A 336 11.69 -18.79 -1.72
CA SER A 336 11.50 -20.24 -1.73
C SER A 336 12.30 -20.91 -0.62
N TYR A 337 11.72 -21.88 0.08
CA TYR A 337 12.47 -22.71 1.04
C TYR A 337 13.54 -23.60 0.41
N GLN A 338 13.62 -23.63 -0.92
CA GLN A 338 14.70 -24.30 -1.65
C GLN A 338 15.85 -23.35 -1.98
N ASP A 339 15.65 -22.03 -1.87
CA ASP A 339 16.69 -21.04 -2.12
C ASP A 339 17.87 -21.19 -1.16
N SER A 340 19.09 -21.09 -1.71
CA SER A 340 20.33 -21.30 -0.96
C SER A 340 20.49 -20.33 0.22
N ARG A 341 19.89 -19.13 0.13
CA ARG A 341 19.97 -18.09 1.17
C ARG A 341 18.88 -18.20 2.23
N THR A 342 17.87 -19.05 2.03
CA THR A 342 16.73 -19.13 2.95
C THR A 342 17.09 -19.43 4.40
N PRO A 343 18.03 -20.34 4.72
CA PRO A 343 18.39 -20.59 6.11
C PRO A 343 18.89 -19.33 6.84
N GLU A 344 19.71 -18.50 6.18
CA GLU A 344 20.22 -17.26 6.75
C GLU A 344 19.13 -16.21 6.91
N VAL A 345 18.29 -16.02 5.87
CA VAL A 345 17.17 -15.07 5.93
C VAL A 345 16.18 -15.43 7.04
N LEU A 346 15.85 -16.71 7.21
CA LEU A 346 14.96 -17.14 8.29
C LEU A 346 15.58 -16.91 9.67
N LYS A 347 16.88 -17.18 9.82
CA LYS A 347 17.62 -16.92 11.06
C LYS A 347 17.55 -15.44 11.44
N GLU A 348 17.78 -14.54 10.49
CA GLU A 348 17.69 -13.09 10.70
C GLU A 348 16.27 -12.64 11.07
N LEU A 349 15.26 -13.27 10.47
CA LEU A 349 13.85 -13.02 10.79
C LEU A 349 13.38 -13.68 12.11
N GLY A 350 14.25 -14.39 12.84
CA GLY A 350 13.88 -15.14 14.04
C GLY A 350 12.89 -16.28 13.76
N ARG A 351 12.93 -16.84 12.54
CA ARG A 351 12.06 -17.93 12.07
C ARG A 351 12.87 -19.20 11.86
N SER A 352 12.22 -20.35 11.98
CA SER A 352 12.80 -21.64 11.65
C SER A 352 12.36 -22.12 10.27
N MET A 353 13.18 -22.98 9.66
CA MET A 353 12.78 -23.73 8.47
C MET A 353 11.50 -24.53 8.76
N PRO A 354 10.56 -24.60 7.82
CA PRO A 354 9.39 -25.45 7.97
C PRO A 354 9.84 -26.91 8.09
N VAL A 355 9.26 -27.63 9.03
CA VAL A 355 9.53 -29.05 9.21
C VAL A 355 9.13 -29.79 7.93
N LYS A 356 10.09 -30.50 7.32
CA LYS A 356 9.80 -31.37 6.19
C LYS A 356 8.91 -32.51 6.69
N PRO A 357 7.76 -32.77 6.04
CA PRO A 357 6.89 -33.85 6.48
C PRO A 357 7.59 -35.20 6.26
N THR A 358 7.49 -36.09 7.25
CA THR A 358 8.08 -37.44 7.20
C THR A 358 7.43 -38.31 6.14
N PHE A 359 6.17 -38.04 5.78
CA PHE A 359 5.50 -38.62 4.62
C PHE A 359 4.43 -37.68 4.06
N LYS A 360 4.01 -37.93 2.81
CA LYS A 360 2.89 -37.23 2.16
C LYS A 360 1.96 -38.26 1.52
N ILE A 361 0.64 -38.04 1.65
CA ILE A 361 -0.38 -38.84 0.97
C ILE A 361 -1.11 -37.94 -0.03
N GLY A 362 -1.10 -38.33 -1.31
CA GLY A 362 -1.80 -37.60 -2.36
C GLY A 362 -3.32 -37.70 -2.22
N LEU A 363 -3.97 -36.57 -1.91
CA LEU A 363 -5.43 -36.48 -1.86
C LEU A 363 -6.07 -35.99 -3.16
N SER A 364 -5.32 -35.80 -4.25
CA SER A 364 -5.82 -35.10 -5.44
C SER A 364 -6.72 -35.91 -6.38
N LYS A 365 -6.82 -37.24 -6.24
CA LYS A 365 -7.58 -38.12 -7.15
C LYS A 365 -8.41 -39.16 -6.39
N ASN A 366 -9.31 -39.86 -7.08
CA ASN A 366 -10.05 -41.02 -6.58
C ASN A 366 -10.94 -40.71 -5.38
N TRP A 367 -11.65 -39.57 -5.41
CA TRP A 367 -12.70 -39.27 -4.44
C TRP A 367 -14.01 -39.91 -4.88
N LYS A 368 -14.77 -40.48 -3.97
CA LYS A 368 -16.17 -40.81 -4.22
C LYS A 368 -17.01 -39.56 -3.97
N PHE A 369 -18.06 -39.35 -4.75
CA PHE A 369 -18.97 -38.23 -4.55
C PHE A 369 -20.42 -38.57 -4.83
N THR A 370 -21.31 -37.80 -4.20
CA THR A 370 -22.75 -37.80 -4.47
C THR A 370 -23.35 -36.41 -4.25
N THR A 371 -24.56 -36.21 -4.75
CA THR A 371 -25.36 -34.99 -4.59
C THR A 371 -26.64 -35.32 -3.83
N GLY A 372 -27.08 -34.44 -2.95
CA GLY A 372 -28.34 -34.61 -2.23
C GLY A 372 -29.09 -33.29 -2.01
N LEU A 373 -30.33 -33.38 -1.54
CA LEU A 373 -31.05 -32.25 -0.99
C LEU A 373 -30.30 -31.68 0.22
N LYS A 374 -30.56 -30.41 0.55
CA LYS A 374 -29.95 -29.73 1.70
C LYS A 374 -30.10 -30.59 2.97
N GLU A 375 -28.98 -30.81 3.67
CA GLU A 375 -28.89 -31.56 4.93
C GLU A 375 -29.16 -33.08 4.86
N ALA A 376 -29.52 -33.63 3.70
CA ALA A 376 -29.77 -35.06 3.52
C ALA A 376 -28.57 -35.93 3.96
N GLY A 377 -27.35 -35.53 3.60
CA GLY A 377 -26.16 -36.29 3.99
C GLY A 377 -25.79 -36.15 5.46
N THR A 378 -26.19 -35.05 6.10
CA THR A 378 -26.03 -34.90 7.55
C THR A 378 -27.00 -35.80 8.30
N GLY A 379 -28.27 -35.81 7.89
CA GLY A 379 -29.31 -36.69 8.45
C GLY A 379 -28.98 -38.18 8.27
N SER A 380 -28.58 -38.58 7.06
CA SER A 380 -28.18 -39.96 6.76
C SER A 380 -26.74 -40.32 7.21
N LYS A 381 -26.06 -39.45 7.95
CA LYS A 381 -24.71 -39.67 8.50
C LYS A 381 -23.68 -40.13 7.45
N TRP A 382 -23.71 -39.52 6.26
CA TRP A 382 -22.75 -39.78 5.17
C TRP A 382 -21.30 -39.41 5.53
N PHE A 383 -21.03 -38.82 6.69
CA PHE A 383 -19.68 -38.60 7.22
C PHE A 383 -19.13 -39.78 8.04
N SER A 384 -19.99 -40.73 8.44
CA SER A 384 -19.62 -41.81 9.36
C SER A 384 -18.64 -42.83 8.73
N LYS A 385 -17.80 -43.45 9.56
CA LYS A 385 -16.81 -44.45 9.11
C LYS A 385 -17.49 -45.67 8.48
N GLY A 386 -18.62 -46.12 9.04
CA GLY A 386 -19.34 -47.33 8.59
C GLY A 386 -20.32 -47.13 7.43
N PHE A 387 -20.49 -45.91 6.90
CA PHE A 387 -21.43 -45.68 5.81
C PHE A 387 -20.97 -46.37 4.51
N ASN A 388 -21.88 -47.12 3.88
CA ASN A 388 -21.64 -47.82 2.62
C ASN A 388 -21.76 -46.86 1.42
N ASP A 389 -20.62 -46.42 0.90
CA ASP A 389 -20.52 -45.54 -0.27
C ASP A 389 -20.18 -46.31 -1.58
N SER A 390 -20.44 -47.61 -1.66
CA SER A 390 -20.14 -48.42 -2.85
C SER A 390 -20.84 -47.92 -4.11
N ARG A 391 -22.04 -47.35 -3.98
CA ARG A 391 -22.84 -46.80 -5.07
C ARG A 391 -22.47 -45.35 -5.46
N TRP A 392 -21.54 -44.72 -4.76
CA TRP A 392 -21.14 -43.34 -5.06
C TRP A 392 -20.27 -43.28 -6.31
N LYS A 393 -20.42 -42.21 -7.08
CA LYS A 393 -19.66 -42.01 -8.31
C LYS A 393 -18.20 -41.70 -7.96
N MET A 394 -17.27 -42.25 -8.73
CA MET A 394 -15.84 -41.97 -8.56
C MET A 394 -15.41 -40.76 -9.39
N LEU A 395 -14.68 -39.86 -8.75
CA LEU A 395 -14.05 -38.70 -9.33
C LEU A 395 -12.57 -39.00 -9.59
N GLN A 396 -12.21 -39.09 -10.87
CA GLN A 396 -10.83 -39.36 -11.31
C GLN A 396 -9.91 -38.13 -11.15
N ALA A 397 -10.48 -36.94 -11.27
CA ALA A 397 -9.78 -35.67 -11.07
C ALA A 397 -9.88 -35.17 -9.60
N GLY A 398 -9.30 -34.01 -9.32
CA GLY A 398 -9.44 -33.35 -8.02
C GLY A 398 -10.79 -32.67 -7.83
N ILE A 399 -11.11 -32.35 -6.57
CA ILE A 399 -12.30 -31.56 -6.23
C ILE A 399 -12.08 -30.13 -6.70
N THR A 400 -12.82 -29.67 -7.71
CA THR A 400 -12.73 -28.30 -8.23
C THR A 400 -13.94 -27.47 -7.80
N GLY A 401 -13.71 -26.26 -7.29
CA GLY A 401 -14.77 -25.36 -6.79
C GLY A 401 -15.76 -24.84 -7.86
N ASN A 402 -15.48 -25.04 -9.15
CA ASN A 402 -16.34 -24.65 -10.28
C ASN A 402 -16.96 -25.85 -11.00
N GLY A 403 -17.01 -27.03 -10.37
CA GLY A 403 -17.40 -28.27 -11.03
C GLY A 403 -18.88 -28.30 -11.47
N TRP A 404 -19.14 -28.97 -12.58
CA TRP A 404 -20.49 -29.27 -13.12
C TRP A 404 -21.44 -29.98 -12.12
N TYR A 405 -20.90 -30.55 -11.05
CA TYR A 405 -21.68 -31.18 -9.98
C TYR A 405 -22.66 -30.22 -9.29
N PHE A 406 -22.35 -28.92 -9.28
CA PHE A 406 -23.24 -27.89 -8.70
C PHE A 406 -24.32 -27.43 -9.67
N SER A 407 -24.10 -27.47 -11.00
CA SER A 407 -25.08 -26.99 -11.98
C SER A 407 -26.31 -27.90 -12.05
N LYS A 408 -26.17 -29.19 -11.72
CA LYS A 408 -27.26 -30.18 -11.71
C LYS A 408 -28.02 -30.28 -10.37
N ASN A 409 -27.54 -29.64 -9.30
CA ASN A 409 -28.13 -29.74 -7.95
C ASN A 409 -28.34 -28.35 -7.32
N LYS A 410 -29.16 -27.51 -7.98
CA LYS A 410 -29.50 -26.17 -7.48
C LYS A 410 -30.21 -26.28 -6.13
N GLY A 411 -29.62 -25.69 -5.09
CA GLY A 411 -30.20 -25.67 -3.72
C GLY A 411 -29.83 -26.87 -2.84
N GLY A 412 -29.05 -27.83 -3.33
CA GLY A 412 -28.64 -29.01 -2.58
C GLY A 412 -27.24 -28.92 -1.95
N GLU A 413 -26.65 -30.09 -1.65
CA GLU A 413 -25.27 -30.21 -1.18
C GLU A 413 -24.51 -31.29 -1.96
N VAL A 414 -23.20 -31.14 -2.03
CA VAL A 414 -22.29 -32.12 -2.62
C VAL A 414 -21.43 -32.72 -1.52
N TRP A 415 -21.34 -34.04 -1.51
CA TRP A 415 -20.52 -34.78 -0.57
C TRP A 415 -19.40 -35.51 -1.30
N PHE A 416 -18.22 -35.49 -0.69
CA PHE A 416 -17.07 -36.27 -1.11
C PHE A 416 -16.62 -37.19 0.01
N ARG A 417 -16.22 -38.41 -0.32
CA ARG A 417 -15.65 -39.40 0.61
C ARG A 417 -14.39 -40.01 0.03
N LYS A 418 -13.40 -40.23 0.89
CA LYS A 418 -12.18 -40.95 0.54
C LYS A 418 -11.66 -41.70 1.75
N THR A 419 -11.31 -42.96 1.52
CA THR A 419 -10.59 -43.77 2.50
C THR A 419 -9.10 -43.66 2.23
N ILE A 420 -8.32 -43.39 3.27
CA ILE A 420 -6.86 -43.41 3.23
C ILE A 420 -6.34 -44.41 4.25
N LYS A 421 -5.24 -45.09 3.92
CA LYS A 421 -4.52 -45.94 4.87
C LYS A 421 -3.33 -45.16 5.39
N LEU A 422 -3.24 -45.04 6.72
CA LEU A 422 -2.12 -44.36 7.37
C LEU A 422 -1.04 -45.36 7.81
N PRO A 423 0.23 -44.93 7.92
CA PRO A 423 1.28 -45.76 8.51
C PRO A 423 0.96 -46.19 9.95
N LYS A 424 1.59 -47.28 10.42
CA LYS A 424 1.44 -47.77 11.82
C LYS A 424 2.03 -46.80 12.85
N THR A 425 3.05 -46.05 12.46
CA THR A 425 3.69 -45.03 13.29
C THR A 425 3.35 -43.66 12.71
N LEU A 426 2.82 -42.77 13.55
CA LEU A 426 2.41 -41.43 13.13
C LEU A 426 3.29 -40.37 13.78
N PRO A 427 3.51 -39.22 13.10
CA PRO A 427 4.15 -38.06 13.70
C PRO A 427 3.23 -37.39 14.72
N ASP A 428 3.80 -36.49 15.53
CA ASP A 428 3.07 -35.67 16.50
C ASP A 428 2.03 -34.75 15.85
N SER A 429 2.21 -34.44 14.56
CA SER A 429 1.31 -33.59 13.79
C SER A 429 1.04 -34.17 12.42
N LEU A 430 -0.24 -34.24 12.03
CA LEU A 430 -0.68 -34.66 10.69
C LEU A 430 -1.77 -33.72 10.22
N PHE A 431 -1.54 -33.05 9.10
CA PHE A 431 -2.46 -32.06 8.55
C PHE A 431 -3.10 -32.53 7.25
N ILE A 432 -4.41 -32.30 7.12
CA ILE A 432 -5.05 -32.23 5.81
C ILE A 432 -4.89 -30.80 5.29
N VAL A 433 -4.38 -30.67 4.06
CA VAL A 433 -4.25 -29.40 3.34
C VAL A 433 -5.16 -29.44 2.12
N LEU A 434 -6.15 -28.55 2.06
CA LEU A 434 -7.06 -28.42 0.92
C LEU A 434 -6.89 -27.04 0.26
N GLY A 435 -6.76 -27.02 -1.05
CA GLY A 435 -6.59 -25.79 -1.82
C GLY A 435 -7.89 -25.24 -2.39
N ARG A 436 -8.06 -23.91 -2.37
CA ARG A 436 -9.14 -23.16 -3.07
C ARG A 436 -10.56 -23.66 -2.78
N MET A 437 -10.82 -24.14 -1.58
CA MET A 437 -12.18 -24.37 -1.10
C MET A 437 -12.78 -23.01 -0.74
N ARG A 438 -13.91 -22.61 -1.34
CA ARG A 438 -14.62 -21.38 -0.94
C ARG A 438 -15.00 -21.44 0.55
N LYS A 439 -15.37 -20.30 1.15
CA LYS A 439 -15.61 -20.09 2.60
C LYS A 439 -16.62 -21.04 3.29
N GLN A 440 -17.19 -22.03 2.60
CA GLN A 440 -18.29 -22.86 3.09
C GLN A 440 -18.04 -24.33 2.76
N TYR A 441 -17.23 -25.02 3.56
CA TYR A 441 -17.21 -26.48 3.56
C TYR A 441 -17.10 -26.99 4.99
N ALA A 442 -17.53 -28.24 5.21
CA ALA A 442 -17.29 -28.94 6.46
C ALA A 442 -16.42 -30.17 6.20
N LEU A 443 -15.42 -30.38 7.06
CA LEU A 443 -14.52 -31.53 7.05
C LEU A 443 -14.89 -32.50 8.16
N TYR A 444 -14.92 -33.78 7.83
CA TYR A 444 -15.10 -34.87 8.78
C TYR A 444 -14.02 -35.92 8.60
N VAL A 445 -13.56 -36.47 9.71
CA VAL A 445 -12.61 -37.58 9.74
C VAL A 445 -13.14 -38.64 10.69
N ASN A 446 -13.28 -39.87 10.19
CA ASN A 446 -13.85 -41.02 10.90
C ASN A 446 -15.19 -40.71 11.61
N GLY A 447 -16.06 -39.94 10.95
CA GLY A 447 -17.36 -39.58 11.50
C GLY A 447 -17.40 -38.37 12.43
N ARG A 448 -16.24 -37.78 12.76
CA ARG A 448 -16.16 -36.59 13.63
C ARG A 448 -15.87 -35.35 12.83
N LYS A 449 -16.56 -34.25 13.12
CA LYS A 449 -16.33 -32.96 12.47
C LYS A 449 -14.97 -32.39 12.92
N VAL A 450 -14.19 -31.88 11.98
CA VAL A 450 -12.84 -31.36 12.22
C VAL A 450 -12.82 -29.86 12.01
N THR A 451 -12.27 -29.14 12.99
CA THR A 451 -12.01 -27.71 12.87
C THR A 451 -10.84 -27.46 11.92
N HIS A 452 -11.00 -26.49 11.02
CA HIS A 452 -9.97 -26.10 10.07
C HIS A 452 -9.86 -24.59 9.99
N THR A 453 -8.74 -24.10 9.47
CA THR A 453 -8.55 -22.68 9.22
C THR A 453 -9.57 -22.18 8.19
N ILE A 454 -10.00 -20.93 8.33
CA ILE A 454 -10.87 -20.26 7.35
C ILE A 454 -9.99 -19.62 6.28
N PRO A 455 -10.33 -19.73 4.97
CA PRO A 455 -9.58 -19.04 3.93
C PRO A 455 -9.65 -17.53 4.15
N ARG A 456 -8.51 -16.86 4.16
CA ARG A 456 -8.40 -15.40 4.26
C ARG A 456 -8.01 -14.85 2.89
N TRP A 457 -8.37 -13.59 2.60
CA TRP A 457 -7.79 -12.93 1.44
C TRP A 457 -6.26 -12.95 1.62
N PHE A 458 -5.56 -13.31 0.56
CA PHE A 458 -4.17 -13.81 0.43
C PHE A 458 -3.83 -15.25 0.87
N ARG A 459 -4.68 -16.02 1.59
CA ARG A 459 -4.42 -17.45 1.90
C ARG A 459 -5.66 -18.32 1.63
N PHE A 460 -5.68 -19.02 0.50
CA PHE A 460 -6.81 -19.90 0.12
C PHE A 460 -6.64 -21.37 0.49
N ASN A 461 -5.45 -21.78 0.94
CA ASN A 461 -5.27 -23.12 1.50
C ASN A 461 -5.84 -23.15 2.92
N THR A 462 -6.56 -24.21 3.22
CA THR A 462 -7.05 -24.49 4.56
C THR A 462 -6.33 -25.70 5.14
N TYR A 463 -6.09 -25.64 6.45
CA TYR A 463 -5.33 -26.64 7.19
C TYR A 463 -6.19 -27.17 8.33
N ALA A 464 -6.12 -28.48 8.55
CA ALA A 464 -6.78 -29.15 9.66
C ALA A 464 -5.83 -30.16 10.29
N ASN A 465 -5.52 -30.01 11.58
CA ASN A 465 -4.81 -31.06 12.31
C ASN A 465 -5.77 -32.23 12.54
N ILE A 466 -5.42 -33.39 12.00
CA ILE A 466 -6.29 -34.58 12.04
C ILE A 466 -5.85 -35.65 13.04
N ILE A 467 -4.71 -35.48 13.72
CA ILE A 467 -4.20 -36.45 14.72
C ILE A 467 -5.29 -36.91 15.70
N PRO A 468 -6.13 -36.02 16.28
CA PRO A 468 -7.16 -36.45 17.25
C PRO A 468 -8.30 -37.30 16.67
N TYR A 469 -8.37 -37.43 15.35
CA TYR A 469 -9.52 -38.01 14.64
C TYR A 469 -9.18 -39.29 13.87
N ILE A 470 -7.90 -39.66 13.80
CA ILE A 470 -7.43 -40.81 13.01
C ILE A 470 -6.99 -41.99 13.89
N LYS A 471 -6.76 -43.13 13.24
CA LYS A 471 -6.16 -44.32 13.84
C LYS A 471 -4.97 -44.77 13.00
N ALA A 472 -3.84 -45.00 13.65
CA ALA A 472 -2.61 -45.45 13.00
C ALA A 472 -2.78 -46.87 12.45
N GLY A 473 -2.13 -47.17 11.31
CA GLY A 473 -2.18 -48.49 10.65
C GLY A 473 -3.54 -48.89 10.05
N GLU A 474 -4.59 -48.12 10.31
CA GLU A 474 -5.96 -48.41 9.88
C GLU A 474 -6.39 -47.60 8.64
N ASN A 475 -7.50 -48.04 8.05
CA ASN A 475 -8.28 -47.26 7.12
C ASN A 475 -9.02 -46.13 7.85
N ASN A 476 -8.77 -44.91 7.39
CA ASN A 476 -9.37 -43.68 7.89
C ASN A 476 -10.24 -43.05 6.81
N VAL A 477 -11.46 -42.68 7.16
CA VAL A 477 -12.42 -42.08 6.22
C VAL A 477 -12.40 -40.57 6.36
N ILE A 478 -12.16 -39.87 5.26
CA ILE A 478 -12.30 -38.43 5.13
C ILE A 478 -13.59 -38.14 4.37
N ALA A 479 -14.43 -37.26 4.90
CA ALA A 479 -15.62 -36.77 4.21
C ALA A 479 -15.64 -35.24 4.15
N LEU A 480 -16.04 -34.70 3.00
CA LEU A 480 -16.21 -33.26 2.78
C LEU A 480 -17.66 -32.99 2.39
N ARG A 481 -18.26 -31.97 3.01
CA ARG A 481 -19.58 -31.44 2.65
C ARG A 481 -19.40 -30.04 2.09
N ILE A 482 -19.93 -29.79 0.89
CA ILE A 482 -19.96 -28.48 0.27
C ILE A 482 -21.42 -28.11 -0.02
N PRO A 483 -22.02 -27.14 0.70
CA PRO A 483 -23.36 -26.64 0.40
C PRO A 483 -23.38 -25.87 -0.93
N TYR A 484 -24.52 -25.89 -1.63
CA TYR A 484 -24.75 -25.05 -2.79
C TYR A 484 -24.84 -23.57 -2.38
N GLN A 485 -24.21 -22.70 -3.17
CA GLN A 485 -24.36 -21.25 -3.07
C GLN A 485 -24.96 -20.70 -4.37
N GLN A 486 -26.00 -19.86 -4.27
CA GLN A 486 -26.31 -18.92 -5.35
C GLN A 486 -25.17 -17.91 -5.43
N GLY A 487 -24.59 -17.72 -6.61
CA GLY A 487 -23.49 -16.79 -6.81
C GLY A 487 -23.89 -15.37 -6.46
N GLY A 488 -23.27 -14.80 -5.42
CA GLY A 488 -23.09 -13.35 -5.31
C GLY A 488 -21.84 -12.99 -6.11
N GLY A 489 -21.97 -12.02 -7.01
CA GLY A 489 -20.92 -11.56 -7.92
C GLY A 489 -19.66 -11.03 -7.26
#